data_AF-A0A927BY21-F1
#
_entry.id   AF-A0A927BY21-F1
#
_cell.length_a   1.000
_cell.length_b   1.000
_cell.length_c   1.000
_cell.angle_alpha   90.00
_cell.angle_beta   90.00
_cell.angle_gamma   90.00
#
_symmetry.space_group_name_H-M   'P 1'
#
loop_
_entity.id
_entity.type
_entity.pdbx_description
1 polymer ?
#
loop_
_entity_poly.entity_id
_entity_poly.type
_entity_poly.pdbx_seq_one_letter_code
_entity_poly.pdbx_strand_id
1 'polypeptide(L)'
;MKRFLIALILAALCLFALVFAAALFLDSSPNKLHYRVFIDANNQIFINGELGTENRVYDLARDMTVDFELEYDPMSTLYFCFKERGCRTAN
;
A
#
# COMPACT_ATOMS: atom_id res chain seq x y z
N MET A 1 -35.65 -32.68 -18.24
CA MET A 1 -34.21 -32.42 -18.45
C MET A 1 -33.89 -30.93 -18.67
N LYS A 2 -34.49 -30.22 -19.63
CA LYS A 2 -34.19 -28.78 -19.88
C LYS A 2 -34.33 -27.85 -18.65
N ARG A 3 -35.37 -28.02 -17.83
CA ARG A 3 -35.58 -27.21 -16.60
C ARG A 3 -34.51 -27.47 -15.53
N PHE A 4 -34.02 -28.71 -15.43
CA PHE A 4 -32.94 -29.07 -14.52
C PHE A 4 -31.60 -28.46 -14.98
N LEU A 5 -31.34 -28.45 -16.28
CA LEU A 5 -30.15 -27.85 -16.86
C LEU A 5 -30.11 -26.32 -16.62
N ILE A 6 -31.26 -25.65 -16.78
CA ILE A 6 -31.39 -24.20 -16.53
C ILE A 6 -31.13 -23.88 -15.05
N ALA A 7 -31.69 -24.65 -14.12
CA ALA A 7 -31.48 -24.46 -12.69
C ALA A 7 -30.01 -24.64 -12.29
N LEU A 8 -29.32 -25.60 -12.91
CA LEU A 8 -27.91 -25.88 -12.64
C LEU A 8 -26.99 -24.76 -13.14
N ILE A 9 -27.28 -24.20 -14.32
CA ILE A 9 -26.55 -23.04 -14.87
C ILE A 9 -26.77 -21.80 -14.00
N LEU A 10 -28.00 -21.55 -13.55
CA LEU A 10 -28.33 -20.44 -12.65
C LEU A 10 -27.59 -20.55 -11.31
N ALA A 11 -27.56 -21.74 -10.71
CA ALA A 11 -26.83 -21.97 -9.48
C ALA A 11 -25.31 -21.72 -9.63
N ALA A 12 -24.72 -22.17 -10.75
CA ALA A 12 -23.31 -21.95 -11.05
C ALA A 12 -22.99 -20.45 -11.25
N LEU A 13 -23.84 -19.72 -11.96
CA LEU A 13 -23.71 -18.27 -12.14
C LEU A 13 -23.82 -17.51 -10.82
N CYS A 14 -24.76 -17.89 -9.95
CA CYS A 14 -24.88 -17.29 -8.62
C CYS A 14 -23.63 -17.55 -7.78
N LEU A 15 -23.11 -18.77 -7.78
CA LEU A 15 -21.85 -19.10 -7.08
C LEU A 15 -20.68 -18.28 -7.62
N PHE A 16 -20.53 -18.18 -8.94
CA PHE A 16 -19.47 -17.40 -9.55
C PHE A 16 -19.57 -15.91 -9.18
N ALA A 17 -20.77 -15.32 -9.26
CA ALA A 17 -21.00 -13.93 -8.89
C ALA A 17 -20.67 -13.66 -7.42
N LEU A 18 -21.00 -14.60 -6.53
CA LEU A 18 -20.78 -14.47 -5.09
C LEU A 18 -19.29 -14.56 -4.74
N VAL A 19 -18.56 -15.50 -5.35
CA VAL A 19 -17.10 -15.60 -5.22
C VAL A 19 -16.40 -14.36 -5.78
N PHE A 20 -16.84 -13.87 -6.94
CA PHE A 20 -16.27 -12.67 -7.55
C PHE A 20 -16.50 -11.42 -6.70
N ALA A 21 -17.72 -11.24 -6.17
CA ALA A 21 -18.04 -10.15 -5.25
C ALA A 21 -17.21 -10.22 -3.96
N ALA A 22 -17.02 -11.43 -3.39
CA ALA A 22 -16.17 -11.62 -2.22
C ALA A 22 -14.70 -11.30 -2.51
N ALA A 23 -14.19 -11.68 -3.68
CA ALA A 23 -12.83 -11.36 -4.10
C ALA A 23 -12.62 -9.84 -4.24
N LEU A 24 -13.56 -9.13 -4.87
CA LEU A 24 -13.51 -7.67 -4.95
C LEU A 24 -13.56 -6.99 -3.58
N PHE A 25 -14.35 -7.53 -2.65
CA PHE A 25 -14.46 -7.01 -1.28
C PHE A 25 -13.20 -7.25 -0.45
N LEU A 26 -12.50 -8.37 -0.69
CA LEU A 26 -11.22 -8.69 -0.03
C LEU A 26 -10.05 -7.90 -0.61
N ASP A 27 -10.04 -7.68 -1.93
CA ASP A 27 -8.99 -6.91 -2.61
C ASP A 27 -9.11 -5.40 -2.33
N SER A 28 -10.32 -4.92 -1.99
CA SER A 28 -10.55 -3.55 -1.53
C SER A 28 -10.11 -3.27 -0.10
N SER A 29 -9.11 -4.00 0.44
CA SER A 29 -8.59 -3.82 1.81
C SER A 29 -8.51 -2.32 2.18
N PRO A 30 -9.41 -1.80 3.03
CA PRO A 30 -9.57 -0.36 3.21
C PRO A 30 -8.50 0.28 4.09
N ASN A 31 -7.49 -0.49 4.49
CA ASN A 31 -6.68 -0.14 5.65
C ASN A 31 -5.19 -0.38 5.42
N LYS A 32 -4.70 -0.05 4.22
CA LYS A 32 -3.28 0.26 4.09
C LYS A 32 -3.06 1.58 4.81
N LEU A 33 -2.53 1.50 6.04
CA LEU A 33 -2.13 2.69 6.78
C LEU A 33 -1.19 3.50 5.87
N HIS A 34 -1.51 4.77 5.64
CA HIS A 34 -0.68 5.66 4.82
C HIS A 34 0.29 6.41 5.72
N TYR A 35 1.58 6.32 5.40
CA TYR A 35 2.64 7.06 6.07
C TYR A 35 3.34 7.97 5.07
N ARG A 36 3.36 9.26 5.38
CA ARG A 36 4.16 10.25 4.67
C ARG A 36 5.43 10.52 5.45
N VAL A 37 6.58 10.31 4.81
CA VAL A 37 7.89 10.66 5.33
C VAL A 37 8.41 11.85 4.55
N PHE A 38 8.71 12.93 5.25
CA PHE A 38 9.32 14.14 4.71
C PHE A 38 10.69 14.34 5.37
N ILE A 39 11.71 14.64 4.58
CA ILE A 39 13.03 15.04 5.10
C ILE A 39 13.26 16.51 4.82
N ASP A 40 13.50 17.30 5.86
CA ASP A 40 13.74 18.73 5.72
C ASP A 40 15.18 19.05 5.25
N ALA A 41 15.43 20.35 5.02
CA ALA A 41 16.73 20.89 4.65
C ALA A 41 17.84 20.65 5.70
N ASN A 42 17.49 20.35 6.94
CA ASN A 42 18.42 20.07 8.04
C ASN A 42 18.62 18.56 8.27
N ASN A 43 18.13 17.71 7.35
CA ASN A 43 18.11 16.25 7.48
C ASN A 43 17.27 15.73 8.66
N GLN A 44 16.30 16.49 9.13
CA GLN A 44 15.31 16.04 10.10
C GLN A 44 14.22 15.26 9.37
N ILE A 45 13.85 14.13 9.96
CA ILE A 45 12.84 13.23 9.42
C ILE A 45 11.51 13.53 10.10
N PHE A 46 10.48 13.73 9.31
CA PHE A 46 9.11 13.89 9.76
C PHE A 46 8.26 12.75 9.22
N ILE A 47 7.63 11.99 10.11
CA ILE A 47 6.72 10.89 9.78
C ILE A 47 5.32 11.35 10.16
N ASN A 48 4.43 11.52 9.19
CA ASN A 48 3.11 12.11 9.36
C ASN A 48 3.13 13.48 10.08
N GLY A 49 4.21 14.25 9.90
CA GLY A 49 4.39 15.57 10.51
C GLY A 49 5.04 15.56 11.89
N GLU A 50 5.32 14.40 12.48
CA GLU A 50 6.03 14.27 13.76
C GLU A 50 7.50 13.91 13.56
N LEU A 51 8.38 14.38 14.45
CA LEU A 51 9.80 14.03 14.43
C LEU A 51 9.98 12.51 14.52
N GLY A 52 10.62 11.96 13.50
CA GLY A 52 10.90 10.54 13.33
C GLY A 52 12.39 10.22 13.37
N THR A 53 12.71 8.95 13.10
CA THR A 53 14.09 8.45 13.05
C THR A 53 14.28 7.61 11.80
N GLU A 54 15.54 7.47 11.35
CA GLU A 54 15.90 6.63 10.20
C GLU A 54 15.43 5.18 10.38
N ASN A 55 15.63 4.61 11.57
CA ASN A 55 15.19 3.24 11.88
C ASN A 55 13.69 3.07 11.64
N ARG A 56 12.88 4.05 12.06
CA ARG A 56 11.43 4.02 11.86
C ARG A 56 11.06 4.09 10.39
N VAL A 57 11.80 4.85 9.58
CA VAL A 57 11.61 4.91 8.12
C VAL A 57 11.89 3.55 7.48
N TYR A 58 12.99 2.89 7.86
CA TYR A 58 13.30 1.54 7.36
C TYR A 58 12.25 0.50 7.74
N ASP A 59 11.73 0.56 8.97
CA ASP A 59 10.65 -0.34 9.41
C ASP A 59 9.38 -0.14 8.58
N LEU A 60 8.98 1.11 8.34
CA LEU A 60 7.81 1.43 7.51
C LEU A 60 8.01 1.03 6.06
N ALA A 61 9.20 1.27 5.50
CA ALA A 61 9.48 0.93 4.11
C ALA A 61 9.52 -0.58 3.86
N ARG A 62 9.94 -1.38 4.85
CA ARG A 62 9.93 -2.86 4.78
C ARG A 62 8.52 -3.45 4.96
N ASP A 63 7.63 -2.73 5.63
CA ASP A 63 6.26 -3.18 5.79
C ASP A 63 5.48 -3.01 4.47
N MET A 64 5.20 -4.11 3.78
CA MET A 64 4.47 -4.10 2.51
C MET A 64 2.95 -3.94 2.68
N THR A 65 2.45 -3.92 3.92
CA THR A 65 1.03 -3.74 4.22
C THR A 65 0.64 -2.26 4.31
N VAL A 66 1.61 -1.36 4.42
CA VAL A 66 1.41 0.09 4.51
C VAL A 66 1.72 0.79 3.19
N ASP A 67 1.01 1.88 2.94
CA ASP A 67 1.41 2.82 1.89
C ASP A 67 2.45 3.79 2.46
N PHE A 68 3.49 4.06 1.68
CA PHE A 68 4.65 4.81 2.12
C PHE A 68 5.05 5.79 1.03
N GLU A 69 4.93 7.07 1.36
CA GLU A 69 5.28 8.19 0.51
C GLU A 69 6.52 8.87 1.10
N LEU A 70 7.61 8.93 0.33
CA LEU A 70 8.85 9.57 0.76
C LEU A 70 9.16 10.78 -0.09
N GLU A 71 9.31 11.92 0.57
CA GLU A 71 9.55 13.23 -0.04
C GLU A 71 10.76 13.90 0.63
N TYR A 72 11.51 14.66 -0.17
CA TYR A 72 12.75 15.30 0.25
C TYR A 72 12.68 16.79 -0.03
N ASP A 73 13.18 17.60 0.91
CA ASP A 73 13.56 18.96 0.61
C ASP A 73 14.75 18.98 -0.38
N PRO A 74 14.78 19.89 -1.37
CA PRO A 74 15.88 20.00 -2.33
C PRO A 74 17.26 20.23 -1.71
N MET A 75 17.31 20.80 -0.50
CA MET A 75 18.55 21.05 0.22
C MET A 75 18.97 19.88 1.11
N SER A 76 18.15 18.82 1.19
CA SER A 76 18.43 17.65 2.01
C SER A 76 19.60 16.84 1.45
N THR A 77 20.48 16.39 2.34
CA THR A 77 21.62 15.52 1.99
C THR A 77 21.39 14.07 2.40
N LEU A 78 20.32 13.79 3.16
CA LEU A 78 19.95 12.45 3.60
C LEU A 78 19.14 11.76 2.51
N TYR A 79 19.43 10.48 2.27
CA TYR A 79 18.77 9.68 1.24
C TYR A 79 18.52 8.26 1.73
N PHE A 80 17.39 7.69 1.31
CA PHE A 80 17.03 6.31 1.57
C PHE A 80 16.92 5.51 0.29
N CYS A 81 17.40 4.27 0.36
CA CYS A 81 17.14 3.28 -0.68
C CYS A 81 16.59 2.00 -0.07
N PHE A 82 15.46 1.53 -0.62
CA PHE A 82 14.79 0.33 -0.16
C PHE A 82 14.81 -0.72 -1.25
N LYS A 83 15.11 -1.97 -0.89
CA LYS A 83 15.20 -3.07 -1.84
C LYS A 83 13.89 -3.32 -2.59
N GLU A 84 12.75 -3.27 -1.89
CA GLU A 84 11.42 -3.54 -2.48
C GLU A 84 10.76 -2.32 -3.13
N ARG A 85 11.14 -1.09 -2.72
CA ARG A 85 10.49 0.17 -3.17
C ARG A 85 11.37 1.05 -4.06
N GLY A 86 12.64 0.66 -4.26
CA GLY A 86 13.63 1.40 -5.04
C GLY A 86 14.33 2.50 -4.25
N CYS A 87 15.26 3.19 -4.90
CA CYS A 87 15.91 4.37 -4.36
C CYS A 87 15.18 5.63 -4.81
N ARG A 88 14.97 6.58 -3.90
CA ARG A 88 14.64 7.98 -4.26
C ARG A 88 15.77 8.88 -3.76
N THR A 89 16.31 9.68 -4.66
CA THR A 89 17.30 10.72 -4.35
C THR A 89 16.60 12.06 -4.10
N ALA A 90 17.21 12.92 -3.29
CA ALA A 90 16.84 14.33 -3.25
C ALA A 90 17.07 14.94 -4.64
N ASN A 91 16.13 15.77 -5.10
CA ASN A 91 16.18 16.47 -6.39
C ASN A 91 16.99 17.75 -6.28
#